data_AF-A0A8I1S1F8-F1
#
_entry.id   AF-A0A8I1S1F8-F1
#
_cell.length_a   1.000
_cell.length_b   1.000
_cell.length_c   1.000
_cell.angle_alpha   90.00
_cell.angle_beta   90.00
_cell.angle_gamma   90.00
#
_symmetry.space_group_name_H-M   'P 1'
#
loop_
_entity.id
_entity.type
_entity.pdbx_description
1 polymer ?
#
loop_
_entity_poly.entity_id
_entity_poly.type
_entity_poly.pdbx_seq_one_letter_code
_entity_poly.pdbx_strand_id
1 'polypeptide(L)'
;MNKLDNKTEEAARTDARALEAYADSDEPYPADVKISRPNRPSRMFNVRLSDEQYEEITDLARKRHLPASTMARSWLLERLDRERPAS
;
A
#
# COMPACT_ATOMS: atom_id res chain seq x y z
N MET A 1 -28.32 -10.29 7.99
CA MET A 1 -27.30 -11.11 7.31
C MET A 1 -27.80 -12.56 7.34
N ASN A 2 -28.33 -13.10 6.23
CA ASN A 2 -28.76 -14.50 6.21
C ASN A 2 -27.51 -15.38 6.16
N LYS A 3 -27.41 -16.35 7.09
CA LYS A 3 -26.39 -17.41 6.99
C LYS A 3 -26.70 -18.26 5.76
N LEU A 4 -25.65 -18.59 5.00
CA LEU A 4 -25.74 -19.56 3.93
C LEU A 4 -26.12 -20.92 4.52
N ASP A 5 -26.79 -21.77 3.75
CA ASP A 5 -27.04 -23.14 4.17
C ASP A 5 -25.71 -23.92 4.24
N ASN A 6 -25.65 -24.93 5.10
CA ASN A 6 -24.43 -25.68 5.40
C ASN A 6 -23.79 -26.30 4.14
N LYS A 7 -24.60 -26.68 3.14
CA LYS A 7 -24.11 -27.26 1.89
C LYS A 7 -23.42 -26.19 1.03
N THR A 8 -23.96 -24.98 0.99
CA THR A 8 -23.34 -23.85 0.31
C THR A 8 -22.05 -23.41 1.01
N GLU A 9 -22.02 -23.40 2.35
CA GLU A 9 -20.80 -23.10 3.11
C GLU A 9 -19.69 -24.14 2.85
N GLU A 10 -20.04 -25.41 2.79
CA GLU A 10 -19.10 -26.50 2.52
C GLU A 10 -18.58 -26.46 1.07
N ALA A 11 -19.46 -26.18 0.11
CA ALA A 11 -19.09 -25.99 -1.30
C ALA A 11 -18.12 -24.81 -1.46
N ALA A 12 -18.42 -23.66 -0.85
CA ALA A 12 -17.54 -22.49 -0.88
C ALA A 12 -16.17 -22.77 -0.24
N ARG A 13 -16.13 -23.51 0.86
CA ARG A 13 -14.87 -23.90 1.51
C ARG A 13 -14.04 -24.85 0.64
N THR A 14 -14.70 -25.74 -0.07
CA THR A 14 -14.05 -26.71 -0.97
C THR A 14 -13.47 -26.01 -2.20
N ASP A 15 -14.26 -25.11 -2.79
CA ASP A 15 -13.84 -24.26 -3.92
C ASP A 15 -12.64 -23.37 -3.56
N ALA A 16 -12.70 -22.68 -2.41
CA ALA A 16 -11.59 -21.87 -1.91
C ALA A 16 -10.31 -22.72 -1.72
N ARG A 17 -10.43 -23.91 -1.13
CA ARG A 17 -9.28 -24.80 -0.92
C ARG A 17 -8.68 -25.31 -2.23
N ALA A 18 -9.50 -25.55 -3.24
CA ALA A 18 -9.04 -25.93 -4.57
C ALA A 18 -8.26 -24.78 -5.22
N LEU A 19 -8.74 -23.53 -5.11
CA LEU A 19 -8.04 -22.36 -5.65
C LEU A 19 -6.69 -22.12 -4.94
N GLU A 20 -6.64 -22.23 -3.61
CA GLU A 20 -5.41 -22.06 -2.82
C GLU A 20 -4.34 -23.11 -3.17
N ALA A 21 -4.74 -24.34 -3.53
CA ALA A 21 -3.80 -25.39 -3.93
C ALA A 21 -3.00 -25.07 -5.21
N TYR A 22 -3.48 -24.14 -6.04
CA TYR A 22 -2.79 -23.71 -7.26
C TYR A 22 -2.28 -22.25 -7.20
N ALA A 23 -2.46 -21.57 -6.07
CA ALA A 23 -2.09 -20.15 -5.92
C ALA A 23 -0.58 -19.90 -6.05
N ASP A 24 0.25 -20.86 -5.65
CA ASP A 24 1.71 -20.84 -5.77
C ASP A 24 2.23 -21.69 -6.94
N SER A 25 1.39 -21.98 -7.95
CA SER A 25 1.86 -22.71 -9.13
C SER A 25 2.89 -21.89 -9.91
N ASP A 26 3.97 -22.54 -10.35
CA ASP A 26 4.95 -21.98 -11.28
C ASP A 26 4.43 -21.90 -12.73
N GLU A 27 3.13 -22.13 -12.94
CA GLU A 27 2.52 -22.04 -14.27
C GLU A 27 2.55 -20.59 -14.77
N PRO A 28 2.85 -20.36 -16.06
CA PRO A 28 2.84 -19.03 -16.62
C PRO A 28 1.41 -18.44 -16.57
N TYR A 29 1.32 -17.17 -16.16
CA TYR A 29 0.06 -16.43 -16.18
C TYR A 29 -0.55 -16.43 -17.60
N PRO A 30 -1.90 -16.49 -17.72
CA PRO A 30 -2.59 -16.35 -18.99
C PRO A 30 -2.16 -15.08 -19.76
N ALA A 31 -2.14 -15.16 -21.09
CA ALA A 31 -1.60 -14.12 -21.96
C ALA A 31 -2.32 -12.76 -21.84
N ASP A 32 -3.56 -12.77 -21.37
CA ASP A 32 -4.42 -11.62 -21.14
C ASP A 32 -4.25 -10.98 -19.74
N VAL A 33 -3.44 -11.57 -18.85
CA VAL A 33 -3.16 -11.02 -17.52
C VAL A 33 -2.08 -9.94 -17.61
N LYS A 34 -2.46 -8.70 -17.28
CA LYS A 34 -1.51 -7.60 -17.12
C LYS A 34 -0.86 -7.63 -15.74
N ILE A 35 0.31 -8.25 -15.66
CA ILE A 35 1.16 -8.16 -14.46
C ILE A 35 1.69 -6.72 -14.35
N SER A 36 1.37 -6.04 -13.26
CA SER A 36 1.95 -4.74 -12.94
C SER A 36 2.72 -4.80 -11.64
N ARG A 37 3.89 -4.16 -11.60
CA ARG A 37 4.63 -3.89 -10.37
C ARG A 37 4.41 -2.41 -10.02
N PRO A 38 3.38 -2.08 -9.22
CA PRO A 38 3.00 -0.69 -8.97
C PRO A 38 4.09 0.11 -8.24
N ASN A 39 5.04 -0.56 -7.58
CA ASN A 39 6.21 0.07 -6.95
C ASN A 39 7.28 0.38 -8.00
N ARG A 40 7.14 1.52 -8.69
CA ARG A 40 8.23 2.13 -9.47
C ARG A 40 9.47 2.35 -8.59
N PRO A 41 10.68 2.31 -9.16
CA PRO A 41 11.91 2.53 -8.39
C PRO A 41 11.90 3.93 -7.77
N SER A 42 11.70 3.99 -6.45
CA SER A 42 11.84 5.20 -5.66
C SER A 42 13.31 5.46 -5.37
N ARG A 43 13.76 6.71 -5.45
CA ARG A 43 15.09 7.12 -4.98
C ARG A 43 15.02 7.56 -3.52
N MET A 44 16.05 7.22 -2.74
CA MET A 44 16.18 7.69 -1.36
C MET A 44 16.67 9.14 -1.35
N PHE A 45 15.96 10.01 -0.61
CA PHE A 45 16.30 11.41 -0.42
C PHE A 45 16.48 11.66 1.08
N ASN A 46 17.72 11.93 1.50
CA ASN A 46 18.06 12.13 2.91
C ASN A 46 18.06 13.62 3.25
N VAL A 47 17.35 14.00 4.31
CA VAL A 47 17.27 15.37 4.82
C VAL A 47 17.90 15.40 6.20
N ARG A 48 18.77 16.38 6.46
CA ARG A 48 19.31 16.63 7.80
C ARG A 48 18.36 17.56 8.55
N LEU A 49 17.94 17.14 9.73
CA LEU A 49 17.09 17.89 10.63
C LEU A 49 17.87 18.12 11.93
N SER A 50 17.58 19.19 12.65
CA SER A 50 17.95 19.26 14.06
C SER A 50 17.10 18.27 14.86
N ASP A 51 17.55 17.96 16.09
CA ASP A 51 16.81 17.07 16.98
C ASP A 51 15.40 17.60 17.26
N GLU A 52 15.28 18.90 17.53
CA GLU A 52 14.00 19.59 17.75
C GLU A 52 13.06 19.46 16.55
N GLN A 53 13.55 19.70 15.33
CA GLN A 53 12.75 19.55 14.10
C GLN A 53 12.28 18.11 13.90
N TYR A 54 13.13 17.13 14.21
CA TYR A 54 12.78 15.72 14.09
C TYR A 54 11.69 15.32 15.10
N GLU A 55 11.80 15.79 16.34
CA GLU A 55 10.81 15.54 17.39
C GLU A 55 9.45 16.15 17.05
N GLU A 56 9.41 17.41 16.59
CA GLU A 56 8.17 18.07 16.18
C GLU A 56 7.43 17.30 15.07
N ILE A 57 8.14 16.87 14.03
CA ILE A 57 7.56 16.08 12.93
C ILE A 57 7.05 14.74 13.46
N THR A 58 7.83 14.08 14.32
CA THR A 58 7.47 12.77 14.86
C THR A 58 6.22 12.84 15.73
N ASP A 59 6.06 13.88 16.54
CA ASP A 59 4.89 14.07 17.39
C ASP A 59 3.64 14.39 16.59
N LEU A 60 3.75 15.22 15.55
CA LEU A 60 2.65 15.47 14.61
C LEU A 60 2.25 14.19 13.87
N ALA A 61 3.24 13.38 13.47
CA ALA A 61 3.01 12.10 12.78
C ALA A 61 2.29 11.09 13.67
N ARG A 62 2.70 10.98 14.94
CA ARG A 62 2.04 10.16 15.96
C ARG A 62 0.57 10.56 16.15
N LYS A 63 0.28 11.85 16.29
CA LYS A 63 -1.10 12.36 16.44
C LYS A 63 -2.00 12.04 15.25
N ARG A 64 -1.42 11.86 14.06
CA ARG A 64 -2.15 11.49 12.83
C ARG A 64 -2.06 10.01 12.49
N HIS A 65 -1.47 9.18 13.36
CA HIS A 65 -1.24 7.75 13.13
C HIS A 65 -0.50 7.44 11.82
N LEU A 66 0.50 8.26 11.48
CA LEU A 66 1.33 8.10 10.29
C LEU A 66 2.80 7.94 10.67
N PRO A 67 3.61 7.21 9.87
CA PRO A 67 5.06 7.27 10.00
C PRO A 67 5.59 8.68 9.70
N ALA A 68 6.61 9.12 10.43
CA ALA A 68 7.22 10.45 10.25
C ALA A 68 7.70 10.68 8.80
N SER A 69 8.31 9.66 8.18
CA SER A 69 8.73 9.71 6.77
C SER A 69 7.57 9.87 5.79
N THR A 70 6.42 9.27 6.08
CA THR A 70 5.20 9.39 5.27
C THR A 70 4.63 10.80 5.37
N MET A 71 4.57 11.35 6.59
CA MET A 71 4.14 12.73 6.82
C MET A 71 5.07 13.73 6.12
N ALA A 72 6.38 13.63 6.33
CA ALA A 72 7.36 14.51 5.69
C ALA A 72 7.27 14.46 4.16
N ARG A 73 7.13 13.25 3.58
CA ARG A 73 6.90 13.08 2.15
C ARG A 73 5.63 13.79 1.68
N SER A 74 4.53 13.66 2.41
CA SER A 74 3.25 14.30 2.04
C SER A 74 3.37 15.82 1.98
N TRP A 75 3.99 16.44 2.99
CA TRP A 75 4.21 17.89 3.01
C TRP A 75 5.14 18.37 1.89
N LEU A 76 6.21 17.61 1.61
CA LEU A 76 7.10 17.93 0.49
C LEU A 76 6.36 17.94 -0.85
N LEU A 77 5.51 16.92 -1.09
CA LEU A 77 4.72 16.83 -2.32
C LEU A 77 3.66 17.93 -2.40
N GLU A 78 2.99 18.25 -1.30
CA GLU A 78 2.03 19.35 -1.24
C GLU A 78 2.69 20.69 -1.55
N ARG A 79 3.89 20.95 -1.02
CA ARG A 79 4.65 22.16 -1.33
C ARG A 79 5.05 22.22 -2.80
N LEU A 80 5.49 21.09 -3.38
CA LEU A 80 5.84 20.99 -4.80
C LEU A 80 4.64 21.26 -5.70
N ASP A 81 3.46 20.78 -5.34
CA ASP A 81 2.23 21.01 -6.11
C ASP A 81 1.87 22.50 -6.15
N ARG A 82 2.01 23.19 -5.01
CA ARG A 82 1.79 24.64 -4.91
C ARG A 82 2.81 25.48 -5.70
N GLU A 83 4.04 24.98 -5.84
CA GLU A 83 5.12 25.66 -6.59
C GLU A 83 5.07 25.37 -8.09
N ARG A 84 4.31 24.36 -8.53
CA ARG A 84 4.08 24.16 -9.96
C ARG A 84 3.15 25.26 -10.47
N PRO A 85 3.56 26.07 -11.45
CA PRO A 85 2.63 26.94 -12.13
C PRO A 85 1.54 26.08 -12.79
N ALA A 86 0.28 26.53 -12.72
CA ALA A 86 -0.80 25.96 -13.51
C ALA A 86 -0.35 25.99 -14.98
N SER A 87 -0.03 24.81 -15.52
CA SER A 87 0.36 24.65 -16.92
C SER A 87 -0.88 24.60 -17.79
#